data_AF-A0A4Q5QFK3-F1
#
_entry.id   AF-A0A4Q5QFK3-F1
#
_cell.length_a   1.000
_cell.length_b   1.000
_cell.length_c   1.000
_cell.angle_alpha   90.00
_cell.angle_beta   90.00
_cell.angle_gamma   90.00
#
_symmetry.space_group_name_H-M   'P 1'
#
loop_
_entity.id
_entity.type
_entity.pdbx_description
1 polymer ?
#
loop_
_entity_poly.entity_id
_entity_poly.type
_entity_poly.pdbx_seq_one_letter_code
_entity_poly.pdbx_strand_id
1 'polypeptide(L)' 'MRHRVGGRKLQRTSSHRAALFRNMAAALVKHEQITTTLAKAKELRPYVEKLVTLAKKGGL' A
#
# COMPACT_ATOMS: atom_id res chain seq x y z
N MET A 1 10.94 -4.19 -21.96
CA MET A 1 10.41 -3.65 -20.68
C MET A 1 11.06 -2.31 -20.40
N ARG A 2 10.38 -1.34 -19.77
CA ARG A 2 11.03 -0.09 -19.37
C ARG A 2 11.98 -0.40 -18.20
N HIS A 3 13.29 -0.27 -18.41
CA HIS A 3 14.28 -0.63 -17.40
C HIS A 3 14.16 0.26 -16.17
N ARG A 4 14.43 -0.31 -14.98
CA ARG A 4 14.44 0.38 -13.66
C ARG A 4 13.09 0.99 -13.23
N VAL A 5 11.97 0.57 -13.80
CA VAL A 5 10.64 0.97 -13.31
C VAL A 5 10.12 -0.06 -12.32
N GLY A 6 10.07 0.32 -11.04
CA GLY A 6 9.51 -0.50 -9.97
C GLY A 6 8.01 -0.28 -9.75
N GLY A 7 7.33 -1.34 -9.28
CA GLY A 7 5.93 -1.31 -8.87
C GLY A 7 4.91 -1.31 -10.03
N ARG A 8 3.66 -1.65 -9.70
CA ARG A 8 2.55 -1.71 -10.68
C ARG A 8 1.79 -0.38 -10.72
N LYS A 9 1.41 0.05 -11.93
CA LYS A 9 0.58 1.26 -12.12
C LYS A 9 -0.89 1.09 -11.72
N LEU A 10 -1.39 -0.15 -11.62
CA LEU A 10 -2.77 -0.49 -11.23
C LEU A 10 -3.85 0.29 -12.04
N GLN A 11 -3.53 0.64 -13.30
CA GLN A 11 -4.36 1.48 -14.18
C GLN A 11 -4.83 2.79 -13.52
N ARG A 12 -3.96 3.42 -12.72
CA ARG A 12 -4.29 4.65 -11.96
C ARG A 12 -3.16 5.68 -12.03
N THR A 13 -3.55 6.95 -11.97
CA THR A 13 -2.63 8.08 -11.77
C THR A 13 -1.90 7.96 -10.44
N SER A 14 -0.81 8.71 -10.25
CA SER A 14 -0.06 8.73 -8.99
C SER A 14 -0.93 9.14 -7.80
N SER A 15 -1.74 10.20 -7.95
CA SER A 15 -2.64 10.71 -6.91
C SER A 15 -3.67 9.66 -6.49
N HIS A 16 -4.33 9.01 -7.46
CA HIS A 16 -5.33 7.98 -7.18
C HIS A 16 -4.68 6.74 -6.56
N ARG A 17 -3.47 6.32 -6.99
CA ARG A 17 -2.77 5.22 -6.29
C ARG A 17 -2.45 5.56 -4.84
N ALA A 18 -2.02 6.79 -4.55
CA ALA A 18 -1.73 7.21 -3.18
C ALA A 18 -3.00 7.14 -2.30
N ALA A 19 -4.13 7.65 -2.79
CA ALA A 19 -5.42 7.55 -2.10
C ALA A 19 -5.86 6.08 -1.90
N LEU A 20 -5.72 5.25 -2.93
CA LEU A 20 -6.04 3.82 -2.86
C LEU A 20 -5.25 3.11 -1.75
N PHE A 21 -3.93 3.32 -1.68
CA PHE A 21 -3.10 2.68 -0.66
C PHE A 21 -3.40 3.19 0.75
N ARG A 22 -3.68 4.49 0.93
CA ARG A 22 -4.10 5.04 2.22
C ARG A 22 -5.39 4.38 2.71
N ASN A 23 -6.40 4.28 1.85
CA ASN A 23 -7.69 3.70 2.21
C ASN A 23 -7.58 2.20 2.51
N MET A 24 -6.83 1.43 1.70
CA MET A 24 -6.63 0.01 1.96
C MET A 24 -5.80 -0.24 3.22
N ALA A 25 -4.78 0.58 3.50
CA ALA A 25 -4.00 0.46 4.72
C ALA A 25 -4.86 0.76 5.97
N ALA A 26 -5.66 1.83 5.93
CA ALA A 26 -6.58 2.15 7.02
C ALA A 26 -7.62 1.05 7.26
N ALA A 27 -8.21 0.51 6.18
CA ALA A 27 -9.15 -0.60 6.28
C ALA A 27 -8.49 -1.87 6.84
N LEU A 28 -7.27 -2.20 6.40
CA LEU A 28 -6.51 -3.35 6.91
C LEU A 28 -6.19 -3.21 8.40
N VAL A 29 -5.76 -2.02 8.85
CA VAL A 29 -5.49 -1.77 10.28
C VAL A 29 -6.78 -1.85 11.10
N LYS A 30 -7.89 -1.33 10.59
CA LYS A 30 -9.18 -1.31 11.30
C LYS A 30 -9.83 -2.68 11.42
N HIS A 31 -9.73 -3.49 10.36
CA HIS A 31 -10.47 -4.75 10.25
C HIS A 31 -9.57 -5.99 10.34
N GLU A 32 -8.26 -5.81 10.52
CA GLU A 32 -7.21 -6.84 10.62
C GLU A 32 -7.01 -7.70 9.37
N GLN A 33 -8.03 -7.79 8.50
CA GLN A 33 -8.02 -8.51 7.24
C GLN A 33 -8.89 -7.79 6.22
N ILE A 34 -8.44 -7.78 4.96
CA ILE A 34 -9.23 -7.29 3.82
C ILE A 34 -9.08 -8.23 2.62
N THR A 35 -10.14 -8.33 1.82
CA THR A 35 -10.11 -9.04 0.54
C THR A 35 -9.93 -8.05 -0.59
N THR A 36 -8.92 -8.26 -1.45
CA THR A 36 -8.64 -7.39 -2.61
C THR A 36 -8.00 -8.20 -3.74
N THR A 37 -7.70 -7.57 -4.88
CA THR A 37 -7.05 -8.27 -5.98
C THR A 37 -5.60 -8.60 -5.67
N LEU A 38 -5.09 -9.72 -6.18
CA LEU A 38 -3.72 -10.18 -5.94
C LEU A 38 -2.66 -9.09 -6.24
N ALA A 39 -2.84 -8.36 -7.35
CA ALA A 39 -1.94 -7.27 -7.71
C ALA A 39 -1.96 -6.14 -6.68
N LYS A 40 -3.14 -5.72 -6.19
CA LYS A 40 -3.25 -4.68 -5.16
C LYS A 40 -2.64 -5.13 -3.84
N ALA A 41 -2.91 -6.37 -3.42
CA ALA A 41 -2.36 -6.94 -2.19
C ALA A 41 -0.82 -6.98 -2.21
N LYS A 42 -0.22 -7.44 -3.33
CA LYS A 42 1.24 -7.48 -3.48
C LYS A 42 1.89 -6.10 -3.42
N GLU A 43 1.24 -5.07 -3.98
CA GLU A 43 1.76 -3.68 -3.90
C GLU A 43 1.48 -3.03 -2.53
N LEU A 44 0.41 -3.42 -1.82
CA LEU A 44 0.07 -2.89 -0.51
C LEU A 44 1.04 -3.34 0.59
N ARG A 45 1.58 -4.56 0.50
CA ARG A 45 2.51 -5.13 1.49
C ARG A 45 3.68 -4.21 1.88
N PRO A 46 4.56 -3.78 0.95
CA PRO A 46 5.69 -2.93 1.30
C PRO A 46 5.26 -1.53 1.77
N TYR A 47 4.03 -1.09 1.45
CA TYR A 47 3.47 0.16 1.94
C TYR A 47 3.09 0.04 3.42
N VAL A 48 2.34 -1.01 3.79
CA VAL A 48 1.90 -1.26 5.17
C VAL A 48 3.07 -1.64 6.08
N GLU A 49 4.03 -2.44 5.62
CA GLU A 49 5.22 -2.82 6.40
C GLU A 49 6.03 -1.60 6.86
N LYS A 50 6.14 -0.56 6.01
CA LYS A 50 6.78 0.71 6.37
C LYS A 50 5.99 1.47 7.42
N LEU A 51 4.66 1.50 7.32
CA LEU A 51 3.81 2.13 8.33
C LEU A 51 3.96 1.43 9.68
N VAL A 52 3.97 0.09 9.71
CA VAL A 52 4.19 -0.69 10.93
C VAL A 52 5.59 -0.43 11.51
N THR A 53 6.62 -0.33 10.67
CA THR A 53 7.98 0.00 11.11
C THR A 53 8.05 1.37 11.78
N LEU A 54 7.41 2.38 11.18
CA LEU A 54 7.34 3.72 11.76
C LEU A 54 6.55 3.72 13.07
N ALA A 55 5.41 3.03 13.11
CA ALA A 55 4.58 2.92 14.32
C ALA A 55 5.35 2.24 15.47
N LYS A 56 6.15 1.21 15.18
CA LYS A 56 7.00 0.53 16.17
C LYS A 56 8.10 1.43 16.73
N LYS A 57 8.66 2.33 15.91
CA LYS A 57 9.69 3.28 16.37
C LYS A 57 9.11 4.29 17.37
N GLY A 58 7.83 4.65 17.21
CA GLY A 58 7.18 5.69 18.01
C GLY A 58 7.71 7.10 17.69
N GLY A 59 7.12 8.10 18.34
CA GLY A 59 7.42 9.52 18.14
C GLY A 59 6.19 10.34 17.79
N LEU A 60 6.28 11.65 18.03
CA LEU A 60 5.28 12.68 17.70
C LEU A 60 5.92 13.70 16.76
#